data_AF-A0A357WYQ2-F1
#
_entry.id   AF-A0A357WYQ2-F1
#
_cell.length_a   1.000
_cell.length_b   1.000
_cell.length_c   1.000
_cell.angle_alpha   90.00
_cell.angle_beta   90.00
_cell.angle_gamma   90.00
#
_symmetry.space_group_name_H-M   'P 1'
#
loop_
_entity.id
_entity.type
_entity.pdbx_description
1 polymer ?
#
loop_
_entity_poly.entity_id
_entity_poly.type
_entity_poly.pdbx_seq_one_letter_code
_entity_poly.pdbx_strand_id
1 'polypeptide(L)'
;MKSEWQKVEDSVQPENQSTKMSVRNKKSSAVSAAGSSINREMKHAKQSLREAGADTAEIPQMLSATRYTTGGRRRGMHRLAAPIGLMVLVLAAIGLVSLVMAGIRAVERAQDDTPLRNELYDFLLPVMQYNPEPFSNVNESKQDALLLAAIWRITETERIQQLLDSSGISSYAMDDLGRMLIPVSEIEESYMYLFGSGVTIYHHTIGDEGKSFAVEYDESQGYYHIPSTSSSSMYVNVIDSLKKKGDRIEVRVGYVLTTKIGRDEKGELIDPTPKDAEKFQIYTVERVDTDSWKLISVANEKSSDESVKTELTYEAQDETEDAGKTSDSVSNSNQTTKSKQS
;
A
#
# COMPACT_ATOMS: atom_id res chain seq x y z
N MET A 1 57.72 27.86 38.70
CA MET A 1 58.36 27.43 37.43
C MET A 1 57.37 27.77 36.34
N LYS A 2 57.62 28.88 35.62
CA LYS A 2 58.35 28.92 34.33
C LYS A 2 57.47 28.32 33.22
N SER A 3 56.81 29.17 32.41
CA SER A 3 57.37 29.80 31.20
C SER A 3 57.34 28.79 30.04
N GLU A 4 56.89 29.06 28.82
CA GLU A 4 56.74 30.29 28.06
C GLU A 4 56.33 29.85 26.63
N TRP A 5 55.57 30.71 25.93
CA TRP A 5 55.68 31.07 24.49
C TRP A 5 55.71 29.98 23.38
N GLN A 6 55.41 30.22 22.10
CA GLN A 6 54.84 31.26 21.21
C GLN A 6 54.67 30.45 19.88
N LYS A 7 53.54 30.47 19.17
CA LYS A 7 53.12 31.52 18.22
C LYS A 7 54.11 31.77 17.07
N VAL A 8 53.71 31.37 15.86
CA VAL A 8 54.02 31.96 14.54
C VAL A 8 52.78 31.56 13.68
N GLU A 9 51.73 32.37 13.53
CA GLU A 9 51.53 33.50 12.57
C GLU A 9 52.25 33.25 11.22
N ASP A 10 51.71 33.47 10.03
CA ASP A 10 50.89 34.59 9.61
C ASP A 10 50.47 34.43 8.13
N SER A 11 49.34 35.05 7.79
CA SER A 11 49.02 35.71 6.50
C SER A 11 48.87 34.81 5.23
N VAL A 12 47.83 34.94 4.38
CA VAL A 12 47.28 36.13 3.72
C VAL A 12 45.85 35.86 3.21
N GLN A 13 44.89 36.73 3.56
CA GLN A 13 43.91 37.32 2.62
C GLN A 13 44.28 38.82 2.51
N PRO A 14 43.72 39.68 1.62
CA PRO A 14 42.75 39.52 0.52
C PRO A 14 43.21 40.27 -0.77
N GLU A 15 42.30 40.48 -1.74
CA GLU A 15 42.17 41.66 -2.68
C GLU A 15 41.88 41.23 -4.15
N ASN A 16 40.64 41.34 -4.67
CA ASN A 16 39.97 42.50 -5.32
C ASN A 16 40.62 42.82 -6.71
N GLN A 17 39.97 43.01 -7.88
CA GLN A 17 38.70 43.66 -8.22
C GLN A 17 38.22 43.30 -9.66
N SER A 18 36.89 43.42 -9.87
CA SER A 18 36.16 44.08 -11.00
C SER A 18 36.50 43.70 -12.46
N THR A 19 35.55 43.29 -13.31
CA THR A 19 34.54 44.22 -13.89
C THR A 19 33.25 43.51 -14.39
N LYS A 20 32.14 44.23 -14.19
CA LYS A 20 30.74 44.05 -14.62
C LYS A 20 30.50 43.54 -16.05
N MET A 21 29.42 42.75 -16.24
CA MET A 21 28.19 43.24 -16.89
C MET A 21 26.99 42.27 -16.73
N SER A 22 25.85 42.87 -16.38
CA SER A 22 24.43 42.51 -16.59
C SER A 22 24.19 41.35 -17.57
N VAL A 23 23.29 40.39 -17.31
CA VAL A 23 21.86 40.52 -17.68
C VAL A 23 20.96 39.67 -16.77
N ARG A 24 19.95 40.36 -16.23
CA ARG A 24 18.73 39.89 -15.58
C ARG A 24 17.84 39.11 -16.55
N ASN A 25 17.34 37.92 -16.18
CA ASN A 25 15.98 37.57 -16.61
C ASN A 25 15.23 36.62 -15.66
N LYS A 26 14.06 37.09 -15.23
CA LYS A 26 13.00 36.41 -14.48
C LYS A 26 12.28 35.42 -15.39
N LYS A 27 11.93 34.24 -14.88
CA LYS A 27 10.73 33.49 -15.31
C LYS A 27 10.13 32.70 -14.16
N SER A 28 9.22 33.36 -13.44
CA SER A 28 8.01 32.73 -12.90
C SER A 28 6.81 33.54 -13.42
N SER A 29 5.65 32.89 -13.53
CA SER A 29 4.33 33.42 -13.93
C SER A 29 4.11 33.74 -15.42
N ALA A 30 3.44 32.82 -16.12
CA ALA A 30 2.72 33.10 -17.36
C ALA A 30 1.57 32.09 -17.54
N VAL A 31 0.64 32.09 -16.60
CA VAL A 31 -0.74 31.67 -16.82
C VAL A 31 -1.58 32.93 -16.57
N SER A 32 -2.45 33.28 -17.51
CA SER A 32 -3.28 34.50 -17.56
C SER A 32 -2.69 35.70 -18.35
N ALA A 33 -2.72 35.63 -19.70
CA ALA A 33 -2.70 36.81 -20.59
C ALA A 33 -2.93 36.50 -22.10
N ALA A 34 -3.71 35.47 -22.48
CA ALA A 34 -3.91 35.11 -23.90
C ALA A 34 -5.31 35.47 -24.46
N GLY A 35 -6.02 36.42 -23.84
CA GLY A 35 -7.41 36.75 -24.19
C GLY A 35 -7.67 38.17 -24.74
N SER A 36 -6.66 39.04 -24.90
CA SER A 36 -6.92 40.47 -25.14
C SER A 36 -6.21 41.12 -26.34
N SER A 37 -5.46 40.38 -27.15
CA SER A 37 -4.71 40.95 -28.30
C SER A 37 -5.42 40.90 -29.65
N ILE A 38 -6.54 40.19 -29.80
CA ILE A 38 -7.20 40.02 -31.13
C ILE A 38 -8.15 41.19 -31.46
N ASN A 39 -8.62 41.96 -30.47
CA ASN A 39 -9.63 43.00 -30.69
C ASN A 39 -9.10 44.42 -30.99
N ARG A 40 -7.77 44.62 -31.10
CA ARG A 40 -7.18 45.94 -31.41
C ARG A 40 -6.76 46.13 -32.86
N GLU A 41 -6.58 45.08 -33.65
CA GLU A 41 -6.24 45.22 -35.07
C GLU A 41 -7.45 45.45 -36.00
N MET A 42 -8.66 45.04 -35.59
CA MET A 42 -9.86 45.23 -36.43
C MET A 42 -10.43 46.66 -36.46
N LYS A 43 -9.97 47.57 -35.59
CA LYS A 43 -10.47 48.96 -35.54
C LYS A 43 -9.66 49.95 -36.39
N HIS A 44 -8.40 49.64 -36.74
CA HIS A 44 -7.57 50.56 -37.53
C HIS A 44 -7.64 50.32 -39.04
N ALA A 45 -8.11 49.16 -39.51
CA ALA A 45 -8.27 48.88 -40.94
C ALA A 45 -9.60 49.39 -41.54
N LYS A 46 -10.58 49.78 -40.72
CA LYS A 46 -11.88 50.29 -41.19
C LYS A 46 -11.96 51.81 -41.28
N GLN A 47 -10.91 52.52 -40.92
CA GLN A 47 -10.90 53.98 -40.81
C GLN A 47 -10.02 54.69 -41.86
N SER A 48 -9.34 53.94 -42.73
CA SER A 48 -8.50 54.48 -43.82
C SER A 48 -9.11 54.35 -45.23
N LEU A 49 -10.35 53.89 -45.37
CA LEU A 49 -11.03 53.73 -46.67
C LEU A 49 -12.23 54.67 -46.85
N ARG A 50 -12.29 55.77 -46.09
CA ARG A 50 -13.42 56.72 -46.14
C ARG A 50 -13.04 58.16 -46.53
N GLU A 51 -11.80 58.39 -46.95
CA GLU A 51 -11.35 59.68 -47.49
C GLU A 51 -10.63 59.50 -48.83
N ALA A 52 -11.41 59.61 -49.91
CA ALA A 52 -11.06 60.00 -51.29
C ALA A 52 -12.26 59.58 -52.16
N GLY A 53 -13.32 60.40 -52.29
CA GLY A 53 -13.33 61.51 -53.24
C GLY A 53 -13.24 60.95 -54.67
N ALA A 54 -14.32 60.42 -55.23
CA ALA A 54 -15.15 61.11 -56.23
C ALA A 54 -14.34 61.71 -57.39
N ASP A 55 -14.36 61.06 -58.55
CA ASP A 55 -14.47 61.73 -59.85
C ASP A 55 -14.96 60.77 -60.93
N THR A 56 -15.78 61.32 -61.81
CA THR A 56 -16.63 60.66 -62.81
C THR A 56 -15.91 60.65 -64.15
N ALA A 57 -15.76 59.50 -64.82
CA ALA A 57 -15.67 59.43 -66.28
C ALA A 57 -15.72 57.99 -66.81
N GLU A 58 -16.76 57.74 -67.61
CA GLU A 58 -16.79 56.91 -68.83
C GLU A 58 -16.79 55.37 -68.74
N ILE A 59 -17.94 54.85 -69.15
CA ILE A 59 -18.23 53.46 -69.51
C ILE A 59 -17.62 53.16 -70.89
N PRO A 60 -17.03 51.97 -71.08
CA PRO A 60 -17.41 51.17 -72.25
C PRO A 60 -18.00 49.84 -71.82
N GLN A 61 -19.25 49.64 -72.21
CA GLN A 61 -19.89 48.34 -72.29
C GLN A 61 -19.10 47.51 -73.30
N MET A 62 -18.78 46.26 -72.94
CA MET A 62 -18.91 45.07 -73.78
C MET A 62 -18.02 43.95 -73.22
N LEU A 63 -18.64 42.94 -72.62
CA LEU A 63 -18.63 41.56 -73.15
C LEU A 63 -19.29 40.65 -72.12
N SER A 64 -20.57 40.41 -72.41
CA SER A 64 -21.34 39.25 -72.03
C SER A 64 -20.51 37.96 -71.93
N ALA A 65 -20.53 37.35 -70.76
CA ALA A 65 -20.46 35.90 -70.64
C ALA A 65 -21.25 35.46 -69.41
N THR A 66 -22.58 35.55 -69.52
CA THR A 66 -23.50 34.82 -68.64
C THR A 66 -23.24 33.32 -68.84
N ARG A 67 -22.30 32.75 -68.08
CA ARG A 67 -22.12 31.31 -67.95
C ARG A 67 -22.94 30.81 -66.75
N TYR A 68 -24.26 30.91 -66.87
CA TYR A 68 -25.17 30.09 -66.07
C TYR A 68 -26.08 29.35 -67.03
N THR A 69 -25.85 28.04 -67.14
CA THR A 69 -26.78 27.15 -67.85
C THR A 69 -27.92 26.80 -66.89
N THR A 70 -29.14 27.06 -67.32
CA THR A 70 -30.38 26.65 -66.66
C THR A 70 -30.56 25.14 -66.88
N GLY A 71 -29.81 24.34 -66.12
CA GLY A 71 -29.81 22.89 -66.29
C GLY A 71 -28.56 22.24 -65.70
N GLY A 72 -28.28 22.50 -64.43
CA GLY A 72 -27.12 21.98 -63.70
C GLY A 72 -27.20 20.48 -63.38
N ARG A 73 -27.41 19.60 -64.38
CA ARG A 73 -27.08 18.18 -64.22
C ARG A 73 -25.59 18.00 -64.49
N ARG A 74 -24.77 18.16 -63.45
CA ARG A 74 -23.39 17.64 -63.47
C ARG A 74 -23.48 16.11 -63.58
N ARG A 75 -23.29 15.60 -64.79
CA ARG A 75 -23.11 14.17 -65.05
C ARG A 75 -21.84 13.75 -64.32
N GLY A 76 -21.99 13.13 -63.15
CA GLY A 76 -20.88 12.70 -62.31
C GLY A 76 -20.01 11.67 -63.04
N MET A 77 -18.81 12.09 -63.43
CA MET A 77 -17.77 11.25 -64.05
C MET A 77 -17.03 10.35 -63.02
N HIS A 78 -17.57 10.16 -61.82
CA HIS A 78 -16.97 9.27 -60.82
C HIS A 78 -18.04 8.41 -60.14
N ARG A 79 -18.62 7.47 -60.90
CA ARG A 79 -19.58 6.48 -60.39
C ARG A 79 -19.00 5.55 -59.30
N LEU A 80 -17.68 5.51 -59.17
CA LEU A 80 -16.95 4.74 -58.16
C LEU A 80 -16.54 5.58 -56.92
N ALA A 81 -16.73 6.90 -56.92
CA ALA A 81 -16.37 7.73 -55.76
C ALA A 81 -17.31 7.54 -54.56
N ALA A 82 -18.58 7.21 -54.81
CA ALA A 82 -19.58 6.96 -53.76
C ALA A 82 -19.25 5.72 -52.89
N PRO A 83 -18.95 4.53 -53.45
CA PRO A 83 -18.57 3.37 -52.62
C PRO A 83 -17.20 3.54 -51.95
N ILE A 84 -16.26 4.21 -52.60
CA ILE A 84 -14.92 4.46 -52.02
C ILE A 84 -15.01 5.44 -50.84
N GLY A 85 -15.81 6.50 -50.94
CA GLY A 85 -16.05 7.42 -49.83
C GLY A 85 -16.72 6.75 -48.63
N LEU A 86 -17.67 5.84 -48.89
CA LEU A 86 -18.31 5.03 -47.83
C LEU A 86 -17.30 4.11 -47.15
N MET A 87 -16.40 3.47 -47.92
CA MET A 87 -15.34 2.62 -47.37
C MET A 87 -14.37 3.41 -46.46
N VAL A 88 -13.98 4.62 -46.86
CA VAL A 88 -13.16 5.51 -46.03
C VAL A 88 -13.91 5.92 -44.75
N LEU A 89 -15.21 6.19 -44.85
CA LEU A 89 -16.03 6.56 -43.69
C LEU A 89 -16.20 5.39 -42.70
N VAL A 90 -16.35 4.16 -43.20
CA VAL A 90 -16.35 2.94 -42.37
C VAL A 90 -15.00 2.73 -41.70
N LEU A 91 -13.89 2.89 -42.43
CA LEU A 91 -12.55 2.79 -41.86
C LEU A 91 -12.31 3.86 -40.79
N ALA A 92 -12.77 5.10 -41.02
CA ALA A 92 -12.68 6.19 -40.06
C ALA A 92 -13.51 5.90 -38.80
N ALA A 93 -14.70 5.33 -38.94
CA ALA A 93 -15.54 4.91 -37.81
C ALA A 93 -14.85 3.81 -36.98
N ILE A 94 -14.28 2.80 -37.63
CA ILE A 94 -13.52 1.73 -36.95
C ILE A 94 -12.29 2.31 -36.24
N GLY A 95 -11.57 3.24 -36.88
CA GLY A 95 -10.44 3.94 -36.29
C GLY A 95 -10.81 4.75 -35.04
N LEU A 96 -11.95 5.45 -35.08
CA LEU A 96 -12.46 6.20 -33.92
C LEU A 96 -12.83 5.27 -32.77
N VAL A 97 -13.55 4.17 -33.04
CA VAL A 97 -13.93 3.17 -32.02
C VAL A 97 -12.68 2.53 -31.41
N SER A 98 -11.68 2.21 -32.23
CA SER A 98 -10.40 1.66 -31.76
C SER A 98 -9.67 2.65 -30.85
N LEU A 99 -9.64 3.94 -31.19
CA LEU A 99 -9.00 4.96 -30.36
C LEU A 99 -9.72 5.14 -29.02
N VAL A 100 -11.06 5.13 -29.02
CA VAL A 100 -11.85 5.22 -27.78
C VAL A 100 -11.58 4.01 -26.88
N MET A 101 -11.62 2.79 -27.44
CA MET A 101 -11.32 1.58 -26.67
C MET A 101 -9.87 1.52 -26.19
N ALA A 102 -8.91 1.96 -27.00
CA ALA A 102 -7.52 2.06 -26.61
C ALA A 102 -7.31 3.10 -25.51
N GLY A 103 -8.03 4.24 -25.57
CA GLY A 103 -8.04 5.26 -24.54
C GLY A 103 -8.57 4.73 -23.21
N ILE A 104 -9.71 4.02 -23.23
CA ILE A 104 -10.30 3.41 -22.02
C ILE A 104 -9.35 2.36 -21.44
N ARG A 105 -8.83 1.45 -22.27
CA ARG A 105 -7.86 0.43 -21.83
C ARG A 105 -6.55 1.02 -21.31
N ALA A 106 -6.10 2.13 -21.88
CA ALA A 106 -4.91 2.83 -21.40
C ALA A 106 -5.14 3.47 -20.03
N VAL A 107 -6.34 4.00 -19.78
CA VAL A 107 -6.75 4.54 -18.48
C VAL A 107 -6.89 3.42 -17.44
N GLU A 108 -7.55 2.32 -17.80
CA GLU A 108 -7.69 1.13 -16.93
C GLU A 108 -6.32 0.57 -16.57
N ARG A 109 -5.43 0.38 -17.55
CA ARG A 109 -4.08 -0.15 -17.31
C ARG A 109 -3.18 0.79 -16.52
N ALA A 110 -3.41 2.10 -16.60
CA ALA A 110 -2.70 3.08 -15.78
C ALA A 110 -3.20 3.10 -14.32
N GLN A 111 -4.42 2.61 -14.07
CA GLN A 111 -5.02 2.48 -12.73
C GLN A 111 -4.97 1.05 -12.19
N ASP A 112 -4.39 0.12 -12.94
CA ASP A 112 -4.30 -1.28 -12.54
C ASP A 112 -3.19 -1.46 -11.49
N ASP A 113 -3.54 -1.12 -10.24
CA ASP A 113 -2.72 -1.36 -9.07
C ASP A 113 -2.86 -2.81 -8.54
N THR A 114 -3.55 -3.70 -9.27
CA THR A 114 -3.75 -5.11 -8.89
C THR A 114 -2.45 -5.87 -8.63
N PRO A 115 -1.39 -5.81 -9.48
CA PRO A 115 -0.17 -6.56 -9.21
C PRO A 115 0.54 -6.09 -7.93
N LEU A 116 0.60 -4.77 -7.74
CA LEU A 116 1.18 -4.16 -6.54
C LEU A 116 0.36 -4.47 -5.29
N ARG A 117 -0.98 -4.49 -5.42
CA ARG A 117 -1.89 -4.85 -4.33
C ARG A 117 -1.64 -6.28 -3.87
N ASN A 118 -1.48 -7.23 -4.80
CA ASN A 118 -1.19 -8.61 -4.46
C ASN A 118 0.18 -8.77 -3.82
N GLU A 119 1.21 -8.13 -4.40
CA GLU A 119 2.57 -8.13 -3.83
C GLU A 119 2.59 -7.59 -2.39
N LEU A 120 1.93 -6.45 -2.14
CA LEU A 120 1.84 -5.86 -0.81
C LEU A 120 0.95 -6.68 0.13
N TYR A 121 -0.09 -7.34 -0.39
CA TYR A 121 -0.91 -8.24 0.40
C TYR A 121 -0.07 -9.40 0.93
N ASP A 122 0.66 -10.08 0.05
CA ASP A 122 1.50 -11.23 0.40
C ASP A 122 2.62 -10.82 1.38
N PHE A 123 3.24 -9.66 1.16
CA PHE A 123 4.27 -9.12 2.05
C PHE A 123 3.72 -8.77 3.44
N LEU A 124 2.55 -8.12 3.51
CA LEU A 124 1.96 -7.67 4.77
C LEU A 124 1.19 -8.77 5.50
N LEU A 125 0.85 -9.88 4.83
CA LEU A 125 0.03 -10.96 5.39
C LEU A 125 0.51 -11.46 6.76
N PRO A 126 1.83 -11.74 6.98
CA PRO A 126 2.31 -12.17 8.29
C PRO A 126 2.00 -11.16 9.40
N VAL A 127 2.08 -9.87 9.09
CA VAL A 127 1.86 -8.79 10.06
C VAL A 127 0.37 -8.54 10.25
N MET A 128 -0.42 -8.56 9.18
CA MET A 128 -1.87 -8.38 9.21
C MET A 128 -2.60 -9.48 10.00
N GLN A 129 -2.05 -10.70 9.99
CA GLN A 129 -2.59 -11.84 10.72
C GLN A 129 -2.66 -11.58 12.23
N TYR A 130 -1.59 -11.02 12.81
CA TYR A 130 -1.49 -10.77 14.26
C TYR A 130 -1.99 -9.40 14.71
N ASN A 131 -2.40 -8.54 13.77
CA ASN A 131 -2.99 -7.23 14.07
C ASN A 131 -2.18 -6.46 15.13
N PRO A 132 -0.95 -6.01 14.82
CA PRO A 132 -0.12 -5.29 15.78
C PRO A 132 -0.81 -3.99 16.23
N GLU A 133 -0.43 -3.55 17.43
CA GLU A 133 -0.78 -2.23 17.92
C GLU A 133 -0.09 -1.15 17.07
N PRO A 134 -0.70 0.03 16.91
CA PRO A 134 -0.09 1.13 16.18
C PRO A 134 1.29 1.52 16.70
N PHE A 135 2.25 1.70 15.78
CA PHE A 135 3.59 2.17 16.10
C PHE A 135 4.13 3.07 14.98
N SER A 136 4.96 4.05 15.35
CA SER A 136 5.69 4.91 14.41
C SER A 136 7.06 4.36 14.04
N ASN A 137 7.65 3.55 14.90
CA ASN A 137 8.97 2.96 14.75
C ASN A 137 8.97 1.56 15.36
N VAL A 138 9.46 0.58 14.59
CA VAL A 138 9.54 -0.83 14.98
C VAL A 138 10.39 -0.99 16.25
N ASN A 139 11.51 -0.26 16.35
CA ASN A 139 12.47 -0.41 17.46
C ASN A 139 11.95 0.12 18.81
N GLU A 140 10.99 1.04 18.78
CA GLU A 140 10.37 1.58 19.99
C GLU A 140 9.20 0.70 20.47
N SER A 141 8.76 -0.22 19.62
CA SER A 141 7.58 -1.04 19.81
C SER A 141 7.97 -2.46 20.23
N LYS A 142 7.87 -2.76 21.52
CA LYS A 142 8.01 -4.13 22.02
C LYS A 142 6.64 -4.81 21.98
N GLN A 143 6.41 -5.60 20.93
CA GLN A 143 5.14 -6.28 20.71
C GLN A 143 5.36 -7.71 20.23
N ASP A 144 4.61 -8.64 20.80
CA ASP A 144 4.58 -10.06 20.45
C ASP A 144 4.17 -10.25 18.99
N ALA A 145 3.23 -9.45 18.51
CA ALA A 145 2.72 -9.50 17.14
C ALA A 145 3.81 -9.37 16.07
N LEU A 146 4.88 -8.60 16.33
CA LEU A 146 5.98 -8.40 15.39
C LEU A 146 6.88 -9.64 15.32
N LEU A 147 7.16 -10.25 16.48
CA LEU A 147 7.93 -11.50 16.56
C LEU A 147 7.14 -12.66 15.95
N LEU A 148 5.85 -12.76 16.28
CA LEU A 148 4.94 -13.76 15.73
C LEU A 148 4.78 -13.64 14.21
N ALA A 149 4.77 -12.42 13.66
CA ALA A 149 4.76 -12.21 12.21
C ALA A 149 6.02 -12.77 11.53
N ALA A 150 7.20 -12.55 12.12
CA ALA A 150 8.45 -13.09 11.61
C ALA A 150 8.47 -14.63 11.66
N ILE A 151 8.00 -15.21 12.77
CA ILE A 151 7.86 -16.66 12.94
C ILE A 151 6.86 -17.24 11.93
N TRP A 152 5.71 -16.58 11.75
CA TRP A 152 4.67 -17.04 10.84
C TRP A 152 5.19 -17.22 9.42
N ARG A 153 6.01 -16.29 8.92
CA ARG A 153 6.60 -16.40 7.59
C ARG A 153 7.45 -17.67 7.42
N ILE A 154 8.21 -18.05 8.44
CA ILE A 154 9.01 -19.28 8.42
C ILE A 154 8.08 -20.49 8.45
N THR A 155 7.15 -20.53 9.41
CA THR A 155 6.21 -21.66 9.55
C THR A 155 5.31 -21.85 8.34
N GLU A 156 4.92 -20.76 7.67
CA GLU A 156 4.09 -20.81 6.47
C GLU A 156 4.90 -21.29 5.27
N THR A 157 6.15 -20.84 5.13
CA THR A 157 7.07 -21.34 4.10
C THR A 157 7.28 -22.85 4.25
N GLU A 158 7.50 -23.30 5.48
CA GLU A 158 7.63 -24.71 5.84
C GLU A 158 6.35 -25.49 5.54
N ARG A 159 5.18 -24.97 5.92
CA ARG A 159 3.88 -25.58 5.60
C ARG A 159 3.68 -25.73 4.08
N ILE A 160 4.06 -24.72 3.29
CA ILE A 160 3.97 -24.77 1.83
C ILE A 160 4.91 -25.84 1.27
N GLN A 161 6.15 -25.93 1.77
CA GLN A 161 7.10 -26.97 1.36
C GLN A 161 6.56 -28.38 1.64
N GLN A 162 5.99 -28.61 2.83
CA GLN A 162 5.39 -29.90 3.19
C GLN A 162 4.23 -30.30 2.25
N LEU A 163 3.42 -29.33 1.80
CA LEU A 163 2.36 -29.58 0.83
C LEU A 163 2.93 -29.94 -0.56
N LEU A 164 4.03 -29.30 -0.97
CA LEU A 164 4.66 -29.57 -2.25
C LEU A 164 5.33 -30.94 -2.28
N ASP A 165 6.03 -31.31 -1.21
CA ASP A 165 6.78 -32.56 -1.14
C ASP A 165 5.89 -33.77 -0.83
N SER A 166 4.63 -33.54 -0.43
CA SER A 166 3.64 -34.58 -0.05
C SER A 166 4.13 -35.56 1.03
N SER A 167 5.26 -35.25 1.68
CA SER A 167 5.90 -36.07 2.70
C SER A 167 5.21 -35.90 4.05
N GLY A 168 4.66 -34.70 4.31
CA GLY A 168 4.14 -34.31 5.62
C GLY A 168 5.21 -34.28 6.71
N ILE A 169 6.49 -34.31 6.34
CA ILE A 169 7.63 -34.32 7.27
C ILE A 169 8.20 -32.91 7.33
N SER A 170 8.38 -32.40 8.55
CA SER A 170 9.01 -31.10 8.73
C SER A 170 10.51 -31.13 8.49
N SER A 171 11.04 -30.05 7.92
CA SER A 171 12.48 -29.81 7.78
C SER A 171 13.17 -29.54 9.14
N TYR A 172 12.41 -29.06 10.13
CA TYR A 172 12.90 -28.78 11.47
C TYR A 172 12.83 -30.01 12.36
N ALA A 173 13.78 -30.08 13.30
CA ALA A 173 13.68 -31.02 14.40
C ALA A 173 12.47 -30.68 15.28
N MET A 174 11.82 -31.70 15.82
CA MET A 174 10.70 -31.54 16.75
C MET A 174 11.15 -31.84 18.17
N ASP A 175 10.65 -31.09 19.14
CA ASP A 175 10.82 -31.42 20.55
C ASP A 175 9.80 -32.48 21.03
N ASP A 176 9.90 -32.86 22.31
CA ASP A 176 9.04 -33.88 22.92
C ASP A 176 7.55 -33.47 22.95
N LEU A 177 7.24 -32.18 22.78
CA LEU A 177 5.88 -31.63 22.73
C LEU A 177 5.36 -31.47 21.29
N GLY A 178 6.14 -31.88 20.28
CA GLY A 178 5.77 -31.75 18.87
C GLY A 178 5.87 -30.31 18.33
N ARG A 179 6.73 -29.49 18.95
CA ARG A 179 7.06 -28.13 18.51
C ARG A 179 8.31 -28.15 17.64
N MET A 180 8.32 -27.36 16.58
CA MET A 180 9.45 -27.18 15.68
C MET A 180 10.56 -26.38 16.38
N LEU A 181 11.79 -26.83 16.28
CA LEU A 181 12.99 -26.16 16.76
C LEU A 181 13.56 -25.29 15.65
N ILE A 182 13.24 -23.99 15.67
CA ILE A 182 13.68 -23.04 14.64
C ILE A 182 14.88 -22.22 15.17
N PRO A 183 16.00 -22.14 14.43
CA PRO A 183 17.15 -21.34 14.85
C PRO A 183 16.78 -19.86 15.03
N VAL A 184 17.34 -19.23 16.05
CA VAL A 184 17.14 -17.79 16.31
C VAL A 184 17.57 -16.96 15.10
N SER A 185 18.70 -17.29 14.47
CA SER A 185 19.22 -16.57 13.31
C SER A 185 18.23 -16.52 12.14
N GLU A 186 17.46 -17.58 11.92
CA GLU A 186 16.46 -17.62 10.85
C GLU A 186 15.27 -16.71 11.16
N ILE A 187 14.87 -16.64 12.43
CA ILE A 187 13.85 -15.70 12.92
C ILE A 187 14.35 -14.26 12.78
N GLU A 188 15.62 -13.99 13.08
CA GLU A 188 16.22 -12.68 12.90
C GLU A 188 16.24 -12.26 11.42
N GLU A 189 16.63 -13.15 10.51
CA GLU A 189 16.58 -12.91 9.07
C GLU A 189 15.15 -12.64 8.58
N SER A 190 14.17 -13.42 9.05
CA SER A 190 12.76 -13.20 8.73
C SER A 190 12.24 -11.87 9.26
N TYR A 191 12.64 -11.48 10.46
CA TYR A 191 12.30 -10.20 11.08
C TYR A 191 12.93 -9.03 10.30
N MET A 192 14.21 -9.13 9.93
CA MET A 192 14.90 -8.13 9.12
C MET A 192 14.29 -7.98 7.71
N TYR A 193 13.75 -9.05 7.13
CA TYR A 193 13.03 -8.97 5.87
C TYR A 193 11.73 -8.15 5.99
N LEU A 194 10.98 -8.30 7.09
CA LEU A 194 9.72 -7.56 7.29
C LEU A 194 9.97 -6.10 7.69
N PHE A 195 10.99 -5.84 8.51
CA PHE A 195 11.15 -4.54 9.18
C PHE A 195 12.44 -3.77 8.81
N GLY A 196 13.37 -4.40 8.09
CA GLY A 196 14.62 -3.80 7.60
C GLY A 196 15.87 -4.16 8.43
N SER A 197 17.06 -3.84 7.91
CA SER A 197 18.37 -4.31 8.44
C SER A 197 18.93 -3.54 9.65
N GLY A 198 18.16 -2.64 10.27
CA GLY A 198 18.58 -1.83 11.43
C GLY A 198 17.67 -1.99 12.64
N VAL A 199 16.95 -3.10 12.70
CA VAL A 199 15.95 -3.34 13.75
C VAL A 199 16.52 -4.12 14.91
N THR A 200 16.05 -3.82 16.12
CA THR A 200 16.40 -4.57 17.33
C THR A 200 15.26 -5.50 17.69
N ILE A 201 15.56 -6.79 17.78
CA ILE A 201 14.54 -7.81 18.06
C ILE A 201 14.41 -7.97 19.57
N TYR A 202 13.17 -8.00 20.04
CA TYR A 202 12.83 -8.25 21.43
C TYR A 202 12.55 -9.74 21.62
N HIS A 203 13.61 -10.53 21.83
CA HIS A 203 13.48 -11.96 22.09
C HIS A 203 12.88 -12.23 23.48
N HIS A 204 11.80 -13.01 23.51
CA HIS A 204 11.13 -13.48 24.71
C HIS A 204 10.23 -14.68 24.38
N THR A 205 9.77 -15.37 25.43
CA THR A 205 8.74 -16.41 25.34
C THR A 205 7.35 -15.79 25.28
N ILE A 206 6.51 -16.28 24.37
CA ILE A 206 5.12 -15.85 24.18
C ILE A 206 4.20 -17.01 24.58
N GLY A 207 3.37 -16.76 25.59
CA GLY A 207 2.47 -17.76 26.19
C GLY A 207 3.05 -18.42 27.44
N ASP A 208 2.42 -19.51 27.86
CA ASP A 208 2.81 -20.24 29.06
C ASP A 208 3.96 -21.22 28.77
N GLU A 209 5.10 -21.03 29.45
CA GLU A 209 6.28 -21.91 29.31
C GLU A 209 5.94 -23.40 29.50
N GLY A 210 6.59 -24.25 28.70
CA GLY A 210 6.37 -25.71 28.74
C GLY A 210 5.01 -26.17 28.19
N LYS A 211 4.22 -25.30 27.58
CA LYS A 211 3.00 -25.70 26.85
C LYS A 211 3.29 -25.94 25.37
N SER A 212 2.59 -26.92 24.79
CA SER A 212 2.72 -27.27 23.37
C SER A 212 2.26 -26.16 22.41
N PHE A 213 1.48 -25.18 22.91
CA PHE A 213 0.98 -24.03 22.14
C PHE A 213 1.75 -22.72 22.40
N ALA A 214 2.76 -22.73 23.28
CA ALA A 214 3.58 -21.56 23.55
C ALA A 214 4.79 -21.49 22.60
N VAL A 215 5.17 -20.26 22.24
CA VAL A 215 6.40 -19.97 21.50
C VAL A 215 7.48 -19.69 22.54
N GLU A 216 8.35 -20.66 22.77
CA GLU A 216 9.32 -20.61 23.86
C GLU A 216 10.71 -20.27 23.33
N TYR A 217 11.37 -19.30 23.96
CA TYR A 217 12.71 -18.87 23.60
C TYR A 217 13.77 -19.57 24.45
N ASP A 218 14.60 -20.39 23.82
CA ASP A 218 15.78 -20.99 24.47
C ASP A 218 17.05 -20.24 24.07
N GLU A 219 17.44 -19.29 24.92
CA GLU A 219 18.68 -18.51 24.76
C GLU A 219 19.94 -19.40 24.82
N SER A 220 19.89 -20.51 25.57
CA SER A 220 21.06 -21.36 25.82
C SER A 220 21.44 -22.20 24.61
N GLN A 221 20.44 -22.70 23.88
CA GLN A 221 20.63 -23.51 22.68
C GLN A 221 20.54 -22.67 21.40
N GLY A 222 19.93 -21.48 21.45
CA GLY A 222 19.79 -20.60 20.29
C GLY A 222 18.65 -21.02 19.37
N TYR A 223 17.54 -21.53 19.93
CA TYR A 223 16.35 -21.93 19.18
C TYR A 223 15.07 -21.36 19.80
N TYR A 224 14.03 -21.30 18.98
CA TYR A 224 12.66 -21.16 19.43
C TYR A 224 11.92 -22.49 19.29
N HIS A 225 11.17 -22.86 20.33
CA HIS A 225 10.21 -23.94 20.25
C HIS A 225 8.88 -23.36 19.75
N ILE A 226 8.52 -23.70 18.51
CA ILE A 226 7.35 -23.13 17.84
C ILE A 226 6.30 -24.22 17.63
N PRO A 227 5.05 -24.01 18.08
CA PRO A 227 3.96 -24.94 17.83
C PRO A 227 3.80 -25.24 16.35
N SER A 228 3.59 -26.51 16.01
CA SER A 228 3.26 -26.93 14.64
C SER A 228 1.91 -26.42 14.17
N THR A 229 1.00 -26.10 15.09
CA THR A 229 -0.28 -25.45 14.79
C THR A 229 -0.20 -23.95 15.07
N SER A 230 -0.34 -23.13 14.02
CA SER A 230 -0.43 -21.68 14.17
C SER A 230 -1.82 -21.25 14.64
N SER A 231 -1.88 -20.17 15.42
CA SER A 231 -3.15 -19.56 15.80
C SER A 231 -3.78 -18.88 14.59
N SER A 232 -5.03 -19.21 14.30
CA SER A 232 -5.81 -18.52 13.26
C SER A 232 -6.34 -17.18 13.78
N SER A 233 -6.25 -16.15 12.95
CA SER A 233 -6.82 -14.84 13.25
C SER A 233 -8.35 -14.91 13.22
N MET A 234 -9.00 -14.14 14.10
CA MET A 234 -10.47 -13.95 14.05
C MET A 234 -10.90 -13.03 12.90
N TYR A 235 -9.93 -12.42 12.21
CA TYR A 235 -10.16 -11.50 11.11
C TYR A 235 -9.66 -12.07 9.79
N VAL A 236 -10.35 -11.73 8.71
CA VAL A 236 -9.84 -11.81 7.34
C VAL A 236 -9.48 -10.41 6.88
N ASN A 237 -8.25 -10.26 6.38
CA ASN A 237 -7.71 -8.97 5.97
C ASN A 237 -8.05 -8.68 4.51
N VAL A 238 -8.44 -7.44 4.22
CA VAL A 238 -8.74 -7.00 2.85
C VAL A 238 -8.09 -5.64 2.60
N ILE A 239 -7.28 -5.51 1.55
CA ILE A 239 -6.73 -4.21 1.18
C ILE A 239 -7.86 -3.36 0.57
N ASP A 240 -8.12 -2.20 1.16
CA ASP A 240 -9.10 -1.25 0.65
C ASP A 240 -8.48 -0.30 -0.39
N SER A 241 -7.40 0.39 -0.02
CA SER A 241 -6.80 1.41 -0.89
C SER A 241 -5.30 1.52 -0.70
N LEU A 242 -4.63 1.94 -1.78
CA LEU A 242 -3.19 2.18 -1.83
C LEU A 242 -2.94 3.67 -2.13
N LYS A 243 -2.12 4.33 -1.32
CA LYS A 243 -1.69 5.71 -1.55
C LYS A 243 -0.18 5.76 -1.67
N LYS A 244 0.31 6.03 -2.88
CA LYS A 244 1.73 6.19 -3.16
C LYS A 244 2.20 7.59 -2.76
N LYS A 245 3.25 7.69 -1.95
CA LYS A 245 3.89 8.92 -1.47
C LYS A 245 5.41 8.81 -1.68
N GLY A 246 5.86 9.05 -2.91
CA GLY A 246 7.27 8.86 -3.28
C GLY A 246 7.66 7.39 -3.19
N ASP A 247 8.68 7.07 -2.38
CA ASP A 247 9.17 5.70 -2.16
C ASP A 247 8.36 4.93 -1.09
N ARG A 248 7.35 5.59 -0.49
CA ARG A 248 6.47 5.01 0.53
C ARG A 248 5.09 4.76 -0.02
N ILE A 249 4.46 3.70 0.46
CA ILE A 249 3.09 3.34 0.13
C ILE A 249 2.32 3.16 1.43
N GLU A 250 1.21 3.90 1.54
CA GLU A 250 0.24 3.70 2.60
C GLU A 250 -0.81 2.70 2.10
N VAL A 251 -0.89 1.56 2.77
CA VAL A 251 -1.85 0.49 2.51
C VAL A 251 -2.94 0.56 3.57
N ARG A 252 -4.17 0.88 3.15
CA ARG A 252 -5.34 0.82 4.03
C ARG A 252 -5.87 -0.61 4.03
N VAL A 253 -5.84 -1.26 5.18
CA VAL A 253 -6.26 -2.65 5.37
C VAL A 253 -7.51 -2.67 6.24
N GLY A 254 -8.58 -3.29 5.73
CA GLY A 254 -9.79 -3.59 6.46
C GLY A 254 -9.70 -4.96 7.14
N TYR A 255 -10.22 -5.04 8.36
CA TYR A 255 -10.30 -6.26 9.15
C TYR A 255 -11.76 -6.70 9.25
N VAL A 256 -12.08 -7.82 8.60
CA VAL A 256 -13.43 -8.39 8.55
C VAL A 256 -13.52 -9.56 9.52
N LEU A 257 -14.48 -9.54 10.46
CA LEU A 257 -14.70 -10.66 11.38
C LEU A 257 -15.07 -11.93 10.60
N THR A 258 -14.43 -13.05 10.88
CA THR A 258 -14.75 -14.36 10.25
C THR A 258 -16.21 -14.75 10.43
N THR A 259 -16.83 -14.36 11.54
CA THR A 259 -18.25 -14.59 11.85
C THR A 259 -19.22 -13.73 11.02
N LYS A 260 -18.73 -12.64 10.41
CA LYS A 260 -19.51 -11.72 9.57
C LYS A 260 -19.40 -12.01 8.08
N ILE A 261 -18.55 -12.97 7.70
CA ILE A 261 -18.40 -13.38 6.30
C ILE A 261 -19.70 -14.05 5.84
N GLY A 262 -20.35 -13.45 4.85
CA GLY A 262 -21.60 -13.94 4.29
C GLY A 262 -21.44 -15.28 3.61
N ARG A 263 -22.56 -15.98 3.40
CA ARG A 263 -22.63 -17.19 2.57
C ARG A 263 -23.59 -16.98 1.41
N ASP A 264 -23.25 -17.53 0.26
CA ASP A 264 -24.10 -17.49 -0.92
C ASP A 264 -25.26 -18.50 -0.83
N GLU A 265 -26.09 -18.56 -1.86
CA GLU A 265 -27.24 -19.47 -1.93
C GLU A 265 -26.85 -20.96 -1.90
N LYS A 266 -25.58 -21.28 -2.21
CA LYS A 266 -25.02 -22.64 -2.20
C LYS A 266 -24.33 -22.98 -0.87
N GLY A 267 -24.25 -22.01 0.04
CA GLY A 267 -23.58 -22.16 1.33
C GLY A 267 -22.06 -21.96 1.27
N GLU A 268 -21.52 -21.48 0.14
CA GLU A 268 -20.11 -21.12 -0.02
C GLU A 268 -19.84 -19.75 0.62
N LEU A 269 -18.64 -19.55 1.15
CA LEU A 269 -18.25 -18.27 1.74
C LEU A 269 -18.12 -17.22 0.65
N ILE A 270 -18.70 -16.05 0.88
CA ILE A 270 -18.55 -14.89 0.00
C ILE A 270 -17.24 -14.18 0.37
N ASP A 271 -16.42 -13.86 -0.64
CA ASP A 271 -15.18 -13.12 -0.40
C ASP A 271 -15.45 -11.79 0.30
N PRO A 272 -14.81 -11.51 1.45
CA PRO A 272 -15.05 -10.31 2.22
C PRO A 272 -14.63 -9.07 1.42
N THR A 273 -15.46 -8.04 1.48
CA THR A 273 -15.19 -6.75 0.83
C THR A 273 -14.79 -5.72 1.90
N PRO A 274 -14.05 -4.63 1.56
CA PRO A 274 -13.72 -3.60 2.55
C PRO A 274 -14.93 -3.00 3.28
N LYS A 275 -16.13 -3.06 2.69
CA LYS A 275 -17.38 -2.59 3.32
C LYS A 275 -17.80 -3.41 4.54
N ASP A 276 -17.35 -4.65 4.62
CA ASP A 276 -17.66 -5.59 5.71
C ASP A 276 -16.66 -5.46 6.88
N ALA A 277 -15.63 -4.61 6.73
CA ALA A 277 -14.59 -4.42 7.73
C ALA A 277 -15.12 -3.65 8.95
N GLU A 278 -14.76 -4.14 10.14
CA GLU A 278 -15.11 -3.48 11.40
C GLU A 278 -14.14 -2.37 11.77
N LYS A 279 -12.87 -2.53 11.38
CA LYS A 279 -11.79 -1.60 11.65
C LYS A 279 -10.85 -1.54 10.46
N PHE A 280 -10.14 -0.41 10.39
CA PHE A 280 -9.12 -0.17 9.39
C PHE A 280 -7.81 0.23 10.04
N GLN A 281 -6.72 -0.33 9.52
CA GLN A 281 -5.37 0.09 9.85
C GLN A 281 -4.63 0.52 8.58
N ILE A 282 -3.73 1.48 8.75
CA ILE A 282 -2.90 2.05 7.70
C ILE A 282 -1.48 1.55 7.94
N TYR A 283 -0.99 0.75 7.02
CA TYR A 283 0.38 0.24 6.99
C TYR A 283 1.21 1.11 6.08
N THR A 284 2.30 1.68 6.58
CA THR A 284 3.24 2.43 5.75
C THR A 284 4.44 1.56 5.44
N VAL A 285 4.57 1.17 4.18
CA VAL A 285 5.72 0.41 3.68
C VAL A 285 6.64 1.31 2.85
N GLU A 286 7.92 0.97 2.81
CA GLU A 286 8.92 1.63 1.97
C GLU A 286 9.63 0.60 1.12
N ARG A 287 9.85 0.95 -0.14
CA ARG A 287 10.61 0.11 -1.06
C ARG A 287 12.10 0.21 -0.71
N VAL A 288 12.73 -0.94 -0.45
CA VAL A 288 14.17 -1.01 -0.16
C VAL A 288 14.94 -1.25 -1.46
N ASP A 289 14.52 -2.26 -2.23
CA ASP A 289 15.10 -2.65 -3.52
C ASP A 289 13.99 -2.86 -4.57
N THR A 290 14.35 -3.30 -5.78
CA THR A 290 13.40 -3.52 -6.87
C THR A 290 12.21 -4.39 -6.46
N ASP A 291 12.45 -5.46 -5.70
CA ASP A 291 11.45 -6.46 -5.29
C ASP A 291 11.43 -6.68 -3.77
N SER A 292 11.74 -5.65 -2.97
CA SER A 292 11.78 -5.79 -1.52
C SER A 292 11.19 -4.59 -0.80
N TRP A 293 10.42 -4.90 0.24
CA TRP A 293 9.67 -3.97 1.05
C TRP A 293 10.12 -4.06 2.50
N LYS A 294 9.93 -2.98 3.24
CA LYS A 294 9.99 -3.00 4.70
C LYS A 294 8.79 -2.23 5.26
N LEU A 295 8.28 -2.69 6.39
CA LEU A 295 7.25 -2.00 7.14
C LEU A 295 7.87 -0.94 8.05
N ILE A 296 7.41 0.31 7.92
CA ILE A 296 7.90 1.44 8.73
C ILE A 296 7.00 1.68 9.94
N SER A 297 5.69 1.74 9.70
CA SER A 297 4.72 2.13 10.74
C SER A 297 3.35 1.54 10.48
N VAL A 298 2.60 1.40 11.57
CA VAL A 298 1.19 1.01 11.57
C VAL A 298 0.41 2.06 12.33
N ALA A 299 -0.68 2.55 11.75
CA ALA A 299 -1.57 3.50 12.38
C ALA A 299 -3.01 3.01 12.31
N ASN A 300 -3.80 3.22 13.36
CA ASN A 300 -5.24 3.05 13.24
C ASN A 300 -5.80 4.18 12.38
N GLU A 301 -6.76 3.87 11.51
CA GLU A 301 -7.51 4.91 10.86
C GLU A 301 -8.34 5.65 11.92
N LYS A 302 -8.18 6.97 11.99
CA LYS A 302 -9.01 7.79 12.87
C LYS A 302 -10.46 7.62 12.42
N SER A 303 -11.25 6.91 13.21
CA SER A 303 -12.70 6.94 13.07
C SER A 303 -13.11 8.41 13.19
N SER A 304 -13.96 8.87 12.29
CA SER A 304 -14.59 10.21 12.40
C SER A 304 -15.48 10.35 13.63
N ASP A 305 -15.59 9.31 14.46
CA ASP A 305 -16.24 9.29 15.77
C ASP A 305 -15.24 8.75 16.82
N GLU A 306 -14.52 9.66 17.46
CA GLU A 306 -13.69 9.40 18.63
C GLU A 306 -14.49 9.77 19.89
N SER A 307 -15.41 8.90 20.33
CA SER A 307 -15.97 8.95 21.67
C SER A 307 -16.68 7.66 22.10
N VAL A 308 -16.01 6.50 22.08
CA VAL A 308 -16.35 5.42 23.02
C VAL A 308 -15.05 4.74 23.44
N LYS A 309 -14.57 5.08 24.64
CA LYS A 309 -13.66 4.21 25.39
C LYS A 309 -14.44 2.94 25.72
N THR A 310 -14.03 1.80 25.20
CA THR A 310 -14.43 0.51 25.75
C THR A 310 -13.18 -0.14 26.33
N GLU A 311 -12.99 0.05 27.63
CA GLU A 311 -12.12 -0.80 28.44
C GLU A 311 -12.62 -2.24 28.32
N LEU A 312 -11.84 -3.10 27.67
CA LEU A 312 -11.99 -4.55 27.83
C LEU A 312 -11.29 -4.92 29.14
N THR A 313 -12.07 -4.86 30.22
CA THR A 313 -11.72 -5.50 31.49
C THR A 313 -11.88 -7.00 31.30
N TYR A 314 -10.77 -7.73 31.33
CA TYR A 314 -10.78 -9.18 31.45
C TYR A 314 -11.17 -9.54 32.89
N GLU A 315 -12.41 -9.99 33.09
CA GLU A 315 -12.80 -10.67 34.32
C GLU A 315 -12.09 -12.03 34.38
N ALA A 316 -11.10 -12.12 35.26
CA ALA A 316 -10.60 -13.40 35.75
C ALA A 316 -11.71 -14.04 36.60
N GLN A 317 -12.29 -15.14 36.13
CA GLN A 317 -13.05 -16.03 36.99
C GLN A 317 -12.06 -16.93 37.73
N ASP A 318 -11.67 -16.50 38.92
CA ASP A 318 -11.27 -17.38 40.01
C ASP A 318 -12.31 -17.18 41.13
N GLU A 319 -13.17 -18.17 41.34
CA GLU A 319 -13.96 -18.30 42.57
C GLU A 319 -13.73 -19.70 43.12
N THR A 320 -12.93 -19.76 44.18
CA THR A 320 -12.97 -20.82 45.18
C THR A 320 -13.88 -20.40 46.35
N GLU A 321 -14.87 -21.26 46.61
CA GLU A 321 -15.52 -21.60 47.89
C GLU A 321 -15.99 -20.52 48.89
N ASP A 322 -17.28 -20.54 49.25
CA ASP A 322 -17.69 -20.59 50.67
C ASP A 322 -19.07 -21.26 50.90
N ALA A 323 -19.18 -21.78 52.13
CA ALA A 323 -20.03 -22.75 52.79
C ALA A 323 -21.57 -22.67 52.71
N GLY A 324 -22.18 -23.86 52.89
CA GLY A 324 -23.60 -23.98 53.22
C GLY A 324 -24.15 -25.38 53.51
N LYS A 325 -23.75 -25.98 54.65
CA LYS A 325 -24.62 -26.75 55.59
C LYS A 325 -24.80 -28.29 55.46
N THR A 326 -24.32 -28.96 56.53
CA THR A 326 -24.87 -30.15 57.25
C THR A 326 -24.96 -31.51 56.56
N SER A 327 -24.14 -32.45 57.03
CA SER A 327 -24.64 -33.65 57.74
C SER A 327 -23.49 -34.39 58.44
N ASP A 328 -23.71 -34.68 59.71
CA ASP A 328 -22.86 -35.45 60.60
C ASP A 328 -22.56 -36.86 60.06
N SER A 329 -21.29 -37.29 60.12
CA SER A 329 -20.99 -38.64 60.62
C SER A 329 -19.54 -38.74 61.08
N VAL A 330 -19.41 -38.88 62.39
CA VAL A 330 -18.25 -39.28 63.16
C VAL A 330 -17.62 -40.56 62.60
N SER A 331 -16.29 -40.57 62.41
CA SER A 331 -15.42 -41.63 62.93
C SER A 331 -13.94 -41.22 62.82
N ASN A 332 -13.40 -40.95 64.00
CA ASN A 332 -12.00 -40.74 64.33
C ASN A 332 -11.30 -42.10 64.44
N SER A 333 -10.11 -42.29 63.86
CA SER A 333 -8.95 -42.86 64.58
C SER A 333 -7.72 -43.13 63.69
N ASN A 334 -6.59 -42.61 64.19
CA ASN A 334 -5.24 -43.20 64.25
C ASN A 334 -4.25 -43.12 63.07
N GLN A 335 -3.32 -42.16 63.20
CA GLN A 335 -1.90 -42.36 63.55
C GLN A 335 -1.06 -43.48 62.89
N THR A 336 0.08 -43.04 62.33
CA THR A 336 1.46 -43.55 62.59
C THR A 336 2.09 -44.59 61.64
N THR A 337 3.03 -44.07 60.83
CA THR A 337 4.38 -44.56 60.44
C THR A 337 4.66 -46.00 59.95
N LYS A 338 5.58 -46.02 58.96
CA LYS A 338 6.74 -46.92 58.76
C LYS A 338 6.60 -48.20 57.91
N SER A 339 7.32 -48.14 56.78
CA SER A 339 8.36 -49.07 56.32
C SER A 339 8.01 -50.48 55.76
N LYS A 340 8.54 -50.68 54.54
CA LYS A 340 9.34 -51.81 54.03
C LYS A 340 8.65 -53.04 53.41
N GLN A 341 9.11 -53.32 52.18
CA GLN A 341 9.30 -54.62 51.49
C GLN A 341 8.08 -55.54 51.32
N SER A 342 7.75 -55.83 50.05
CA SER A 342 8.37 -56.96 49.34
C SER A 342 8.32 -56.76 47.83
#